data_AF-A0A9Q3ZFU2-F1
#
_entry.id   AF-A0A9Q3ZFU2-F1
#
_cell.length_a   1.000
_cell.length_b   1.000
_cell.length_c   1.000
_cell.angle_alpha   90.00
_cell.angle_beta   90.00
_cell.angle_gamma   90.00
#
_symmetry.space_group_name_H-M   'P 1'
#
loop_
_entity.id
_entity.type
_entity.pdbx_description
1 polymer ?
#
loop_
_entity_poly.entity_id
_entity_poly.type
_entity_poly.pdbx_seq_one_letter_code
_entity_poly.pdbx_strand_id
1 'polypeptide(L)'
;MSPTKTALALGILVLLGACQSQPAGGDTPALLSGTEADQKELREKIRDALPADKPVLLADDALTRDSLLVIERAPPRDLSRPPVNGRNLQRPETFRLLLDNERCWLERLGDGKRWEMVEASCIPAPGR
;
A
#
# COMPACT_ATOMS: atom_id res chain seq x y z
N MET A 1 31.79 -62.62 29.57
CA MET A 1 31.08 -62.23 30.80
C MET A 1 30.88 -60.72 30.78
N SER A 2 29.62 -60.32 30.70
CA SER A 2 28.96 -59.01 30.89
C SER A 2 29.42 -57.72 30.16
N PRO A 3 28.43 -56.84 29.86
CA PRO A 3 28.57 -55.71 28.95
C PRO A 3 28.77 -54.38 29.69
N THR A 4 29.43 -53.41 29.06
CA THR A 4 29.49 -52.03 29.58
C THR A 4 28.61 -51.13 28.73
N LYS A 5 27.46 -50.72 29.29
CA LYS A 5 26.57 -49.65 28.81
C LYS A 5 26.77 -48.42 29.71
N THR A 6 27.00 -47.24 29.12
CA THR A 6 26.65 -45.88 29.61
C THR A 6 27.32 -44.88 28.65
N ALA A 7 26.66 -44.26 27.67
CA ALA A 7 25.66 -43.18 27.74
C ALA A 7 26.18 -41.89 28.42
N LEU A 8 26.47 -40.85 27.62
CA LEU A 8 26.25 -39.41 27.92
C LEU A 8 26.57 -38.61 26.64
N ALA A 9 25.54 -38.13 25.93
CA ALA A 9 24.96 -36.78 26.03
C ALA A 9 25.74 -35.76 25.17
N LEU A 10 25.19 -35.39 24.02
CA LEU A 10 24.26 -34.27 23.83
C LEU A 10 25.04 -32.98 23.52
N GLY A 11 25.17 -32.70 22.22
CA GLY A 11 25.78 -31.47 21.72
C GLY A 11 25.26 -31.14 20.32
N ILE A 12 23.97 -31.34 20.06
CA ILE A 12 23.32 -30.78 18.88
C ILE A 12 23.11 -29.30 19.21
N LEU A 13 24.11 -28.49 18.87
CA LEU A 13 24.04 -27.05 18.94
C LEU A 13 22.98 -26.61 17.93
N VAL A 14 21.81 -26.29 18.47
CA VAL A 14 20.66 -25.78 17.74
C VAL A 14 21.05 -24.43 17.13
N LEU A 15 21.50 -24.46 15.87
CA LEU A 15 21.56 -23.30 14.99
C LEU A 15 20.12 -23.00 14.55
N LEU A 16 19.32 -22.43 15.45
CA LEU A 16 18.12 -21.70 15.05
C LEU A 16 18.61 -20.44 14.33
N GLY A 17 18.90 -20.58 13.04
CA GLY A 17 19.08 -19.46 12.14
C GLY A 17 17.85 -18.58 12.27
N ALA A 18 18.03 -17.38 12.82
CA ALA A 18 17.02 -16.36 12.83
C ALA A 18 16.54 -16.17 11.38
N CYS A 19 15.25 -16.39 11.13
CA CYS A 19 14.61 -15.84 9.95
C CYS A 19 14.65 -14.32 10.10
N GLN A 20 15.77 -13.69 9.74
CA GLN A 20 15.74 -12.29 9.37
C GLN A 20 14.97 -12.25 8.06
N SER A 21 13.68 -11.90 8.15
CA SER A 21 12.94 -11.40 7.00
C SER A 21 13.65 -10.13 6.56
N GLN A 22 14.62 -10.26 5.66
CA GLN A 22 15.14 -9.10 4.94
C GLN A 22 13.93 -8.42 4.30
N PRO A 23 13.70 -7.12 4.57
CA PRO A 23 12.73 -6.38 3.80
C PRO A 23 13.16 -6.56 2.34
N ALA A 24 12.26 -7.11 1.52
CA ALA A 24 12.51 -7.26 0.10
C ALA A 24 12.83 -5.84 -0.42
N GLY A 25 14.11 -5.60 -0.72
CA GLY A 25 14.55 -4.34 -1.30
C GLY A 25 13.78 -4.15 -2.59
N GLY A 26 12.88 -3.17 -2.61
CA GLY A 26 12.01 -2.91 -3.74
C GLY A 26 11.08 -1.76 -3.41
N ASP A 27 10.10 -1.98 -2.53
CA ASP A 27 9.05 -0.99 -2.34
C ASP A 27 8.97 -0.52 -0.89
N THR A 28 9.36 0.73 -0.63
CA THR A 28 9.14 1.36 0.68
C THR A 28 7.91 2.26 0.61
N PRO A 29 6.97 2.20 1.57
CA PRO A 29 5.88 3.17 1.63
C PRO A 29 6.42 4.60 1.62
N ALA A 30 5.76 5.50 0.90
CA ALA A 30 6.25 6.86 0.67
C ALA A 30 5.16 7.91 0.86
N LEU A 31 5.59 9.16 1.02
CA LEU A 31 4.74 10.34 1.15
C LEU A 31 5.09 11.34 0.04
N LEU A 32 4.09 12.04 -0.50
CA LEU A 32 4.30 13.17 -1.39
C LEU A 32 4.91 14.34 -0.61
N SER A 33 5.78 15.10 -1.27
CA SER A 33 6.37 16.32 -0.71
C SER A 33 5.33 17.43 -0.51
N GLY A 34 4.20 17.36 -1.22
CA GLY A 34 3.05 18.25 -1.06
C GLY A 34 3.06 19.45 -2.00
N THR A 35 3.80 19.38 -3.10
CA THR A 35 3.81 20.45 -4.12
C THR A 35 2.53 20.44 -4.96
N GLU A 36 2.24 21.54 -5.66
CA GLU A 36 1.11 21.59 -6.59
C GLU A 36 1.26 20.59 -7.74
N ALA A 37 2.49 20.35 -8.20
CA ALA A 37 2.80 19.36 -9.23
C ALA A 37 2.49 17.94 -8.75
N ASP A 38 2.87 17.60 -7.51
CA ASP A 38 2.57 16.31 -6.90
C ASP A 38 1.05 16.03 -6.92
N GLN A 39 0.27 17.04 -6.49
CA GLN A 39 -1.19 16.92 -6.40
C GLN A 39 -1.86 16.91 -7.78
N LYS A 40 -1.33 17.66 -8.74
CA LYS A 40 -1.80 17.63 -10.13
C LYS A 40 -1.62 16.24 -10.72
N GLU A 41 -0.42 15.69 -10.63
CA GLU A 41 -0.15 14.35 -11.16
C GLU A 41 -0.97 13.28 -10.43
N LEU A 42 -1.10 13.37 -9.09
CA LEU A 42 -1.93 12.42 -8.33
C LEU A 42 -3.37 12.37 -8.86
N ARG A 43 -3.99 13.53 -9.11
CA ARG A 43 -5.35 13.58 -9.67
C ARG A 43 -5.43 12.95 -11.05
N GLU A 44 -4.42 13.18 -11.90
CA GLU A 44 -4.32 12.60 -13.23
C GLU A 44 -4.21 11.07 -13.17
N LYS A 45 -3.28 10.53 -12.36
CA LYS A 45 -3.11 9.07 -12.22
C LYS A 45 -4.34 8.41 -11.61
N ILE A 46 -4.99 9.03 -10.62
CA ILE A 46 -6.22 8.49 -10.03
C ILE A 46 -7.36 8.46 -11.05
N ARG A 47 -7.51 9.51 -11.87
CA ARG A 47 -8.49 9.54 -12.97
C ARG A 47 -8.22 8.43 -13.99
N ASP A 48 -6.96 8.21 -14.36
CA ASP A 48 -6.59 7.19 -15.34
C ASP A 48 -6.70 5.77 -14.76
N ALA A 49 -6.51 5.64 -13.44
CA ALA A 49 -6.58 4.38 -12.73
C ALA A 49 -8.01 3.90 -12.52
N LEU A 50 -8.95 4.81 -12.25
CA LEU A 50 -10.33 4.47 -11.95
C LEU A 50 -11.20 4.51 -13.22
N PRO A 51 -11.99 3.46 -13.49
CA PRO A 51 -13.01 3.53 -14.53
C PRO A 51 -14.13 4.43 -14.01
N ALA A 52 -14.08 5.74 -14.27
CA ALA A 52 -15.15 6.62 -13.82
C ALA A 52 -15.36 7.89 -14.67
N ASP A 53 -16.53 7.88 -15.28
CA ASP A 53 -17.43 8.93 -15.76
C ASP A 53 -17.87 9.95 -14.67
N LYS A 54 -17.27 9.92 -13.47
CA LYS A 54 -17.61 10.82 -12.35
C LYS A 54 -16.36 11.45 -11.72
N PRO A 55 -16.42 12.73 -11.32
CA PRO A 55 -15.31 13.41 -10.68
C PRO A 55 -14.95 12.75 -9.34
N VAL A 56 -13.67 12.50 -9.13
CA VAL A 56 -13.10 12.04 -7.85
C VAL A 56 -12.63 13.27 -7.07
N LEU A 57 -13.08 13.38 -5.82
CA LEU A 57 -12.61 14.42 -4.91
C LEU A 57 -11.44 13.87 -4.09
N LEU A 58 -10.30 14.55 -4.17
CA LEU A 58 -9.11 14.27 -3.36
C LEU A 58 -8.86 15.47 -2.45
N ALA A 59 -8.35 15.22 -1.24
CA ALA A 59 -7.85 16.28 -0.38
C ALA A 59 -6.58 16.90 -1.00
N ASP A 60 -6.36 18.20 -0.76
CA ASP A 60 -5.19 18.91 -1.30
C ASP A 60 -3.86 18.43 -0.71
N ASP A 61 -3.91 17.68 0.38
CA ASP A 61 -2.78 17.09 1.07
C ASP A 61 -2.80 15.55 1.02
N ALA A 62 -3.55 14.97 0.09
CA ALA A 62 -3.59 13.53 -0.10
C ALA A 62 -2.17 12.98 -0.30
N LEU A 63 -1.89 11.86 0.38
CA LEU A 63 -0.59 11.17 0.39
C LEU A 63 0.60 11.96 0.99
N THR A 64 0.38 13.12 1.63
CA THR A 64 1.47 13.88 2.29
C THR A 64 1.76 13.42 3.72
N ARG A 65 0.79 12.77 4.38
CA ARG A 65 0.89 12.33 5.78
C ARG A 65 0.76 10.82 5.98
N ASP A 66 0.12 10.13 5.04
CA ASP A 66 0.00 8.68 5.01
C ASP A 66 0.31 8.20 3.59
N SER A 67 0.92 7.02 3.47
CA SER A 67 1.20 6.39 2.18
C SER A 67 -0.05 5.74 1.57
N LEU A 68 -1.14 5.61 2.32
CA LEU A 68 -2.40 5.03 1.87
C LEU A 68 -3.42 6.10 1.52
N LEU A 69 -4.02 5.95 0.34
CA LEU A 69 -5.17 6.72 -0.12
C LEU A 69 -6.37 5.78 -0.27
N VAL A 70 -7.45 6.06 0.46
CA VAL A 70 -8.70 5.31 0.39
C VAL A 70 -9.73 6.19 -0.31
N ILE A 71 -10.31 5.69 -1.40
CA ILE A 71 -11.34 6.37 -2.17
C ILE A 71 -12.64 5.59 -2.00
N GLU A 72 -13.61 6.22 -1.34
CA GLU A 72 -14.95 5.68 -1.18
C GLU A 72 -15.78 5.91 -2.45
N ARG A 73 -16.64 4.95 -2.79
CA ARG A 73 -17.57 5.12 -3.91
C ARG A 73 -18.78 5.93 -3.46
N ALA A 74 -19.06 7.00 -4.20
CA ALA A 74 -20.27 7.78 -3.97
C ALA A 74 -21.52 6.90 -4.19
N PRO A 75 -22.52 6.95 -3.29
CA PRO A 75 -23.77 6.23 -3.48
C PRO A 75 -24.46 6.71 -4.77
N PRO A 76 -25.19 5.83 -5.48
CA PRO A 76 -26.00 6.23 -6.61
C PRO A 76 -26.98 7.34 -6.20
N ARG A 77 -26.89 8.51 -6.82
CA ARG A 77 -27.85 9.61 -6.67
C ARG A 77 -28.93 9.47 -7.75
N ASP A 78 -29.67 8.37 -7.72
CA ASP A 78 -30.84 8.20 -8.58
C ASP A 78 -32.10 8.48 -7.78
N LEU A 79 -32.82 9.55 -8.10
CA LEU A 79 -34.06 9.91 -7.43
C LEU A 79 -35.20 8.91 -7.74
N SER A 80 -35.10 8.18 -8.84
CA SER A 80 -36.00 7.07 -9.22
C SER A 80 -35.74 5.82 -8.38
N ARG A 81 -34.54 5.72 -7.80
CA ARG A 81 -34.08 4.58 -7.02
C ARG A 81 -33.43 5.10 -5.74
N PRO A 82 -34.27 5.49 -4.74
CA PRO A 82 -33.77 6.08 -3.51
C PRO A 82 -32.64 5.23 -2.92
N PRO A 83 -31.60 5.86 -2.34
CA PRO A 83 -30.47 5.15 -1.78
C PRO A 83 -30.98 4.02 -0.89
N VAL A 84 -30.51 2.80 -1.12
CA VAL A 84 -30.90 1.67 -0.28
C VAL A 84 -30.44 2.00 1.14
N ASN A 85 -31.40 2.18 2.05
CA ASN A 85 -31.11 2.37 3.46
C ASN A 85 -30.48 1.08 4.00
N GLY A 86 -29.15 1.06 4.10
CA GLY A 86 -28.37 -0.09 4.47
C GLY A 86 -26.89 0.23 4.54
N ARG A 87 -26.10 -0.69 5.11
CA ARG A 87 -24.63 -0.56 5.13
C ARG A 87 -24.10 -0.76 3.72
N ASN A 88 -23.32 0.18 3.20
CA ASN A 88 -22.53 -0.06 2.00
C ASN A 88 -21.40 -1.04 2.36
N LEU A 89 -21.49 -2.27 1.87
CA LEU A 89 -20.48 -3.32 2.09
C LEU A 89 -19.47 -3.40 0.94
N GLN A 90 -19.54 -2.50 -0.03
CA GLN A 90 -18.63 -2.52 -1.16
C GLN A 90 -17.23 -2.09 -0.71
N ARG A 91 -16.22 -2.82 -1.18
CA ARG A 91 -14.82 -2.52 -0.87
C ARG A 91 -14.44 -1.16 -1.48
N PRO A 92 -13.81 -0.26 -0.71
CA PRO A 92 -13.29 0.99 -1.26
C PRO A 92 -12.08 0.71 -2.16
N GLU A 93 -11.83 1.64 -3.09
CA GLU A 93 -10.62 1.61 -3.89
C GLU A 93 -9.47 2.11 -3.00
N THR A 94 -8.39 1.34 -2.93
CA THR A 94 -7.23 1.69 -2.07
C THR A 94 -5.98 1.75 -2.89
N PHE A 95 -5.23 2.83 -2.72
CA PHE A 95 -3.95 3.07 -3.34
C PHE A 95 -2.86 3.21 -2.28
N ARG A 96 -1.65 2.83 -2.63
CA ARG A 96 -0.44 3.05 -1.84
C ARG A 96 0.60 3.77 -2.67
N LEU A 97 1.22 4.78 -2.09
CA LEU A 97 2.41 5.41 -2.65
C LEU A 97 3.65 4.67 -2.16
N LEU A 98 4.51 4.32 -3.10
CA LEU A 98 5.74 3.57 -2.90
C LEU A 98 6.92 4.35 -3.47
N LEU A 99 8.07 4.22 -2.83
CA LEU A 99 9.36 4.65 -3.34
C LEU A 99 10.18 3.39 -3.65
N ASP A 100 10.56 3.24 -4.91
CA ASP A 100 11.40 2.16 -5.43
C ASP A 100 12.50 2.74 -6.30
N ASN A 101 13.76 2.54 -5.92
CA ASN A 101 14.93 3.03 -6.66
C ASN A 101 14.81 4.51 -7.07
N GLU A 102 14.48 5.37 -6.10
CA GLU A 102 14.26 6.83 -6.26
C GLU A 102 13.05 7.22 -7.14
N ARG A 103 12.26 6.25 -7.60
CA ARG A 103 11.04 6.49 -8.36
C ARG A 103 9.80 6.34 -7.48
N CYS A 104 8.84 7.23 -7.71
CA CYS A 104 7.53 7.20 -7.08
C CYS A 104 6.58 6.30 -7.86
N TRP A 105 5.91 5.40 -7.16
CA TRP A 105 4.90 4.52 -7.73
C TRP A 105 3.60 4.60 -6.95
N LEU A 106 2.51 4.87 -7.66
CA LEU A 106 1.16 4.71 -7.14
C LEU A 106 0.69 3.30 -7.46
N GLU A 107 0.48 2.46 -6.45
CA GLU A 107 -0.04 1.10 -6.60
C GLU A 107 -1.49 1.05 -6.15
N ARG A 108 -2.35 0.39 -6.92
CA ARG A 108 -3.68 0.00 -6.44
C ARG A 108 -3.61 -1.36 -5.76
N LEU A 109 -4.02 -1.42 -4.50
CA LEU A 109 -3.91 -2.63 -3.69
C LEU A 109 -4.89 -3.75 -4.07
N GLY A 110 -5.94 -3.43 -4.84
CA GLY A 110 -6.94 -4.41 -5.26
C GLY A 110 -6.44 -5.39 -6.33
N ASP A 111 -5.62 -4.90 -7.26
CA ASP A 111 -5.13 -5.64 -8.43
C ASP A 111 -3.60 -5.57 -8.61
N GLY A 112 -2.89 -4.80 -7.78
CA GLY A 112 -1.44 -4.61 -7.85
C GLY A 112 -1.00 -3.76 -9.05
N LYS A 113 -1.92 -3.14 -9.79
CA LYS A 113 -1.55 -2.29 -10.92
C LYS A 113 -0.83 -1.04 -10.41
N ARG A 114 0.23 -0.64 -11.13
CA ARG A 114 1.08 0.49 -10.77
C ARG A 114 1.12 1.55 -11.85
N TRP A 115 1.24 2.80 -11.41
CA TRP A 115 1.54 3.95 -12.25
C TRP A 115 2.76 4.67 -11.68
N GLU A 116 3.74 4.92 -12.52
CA GLU A 116 4.86 5.78 -12.15
C GLU A 116 4.36 7.23 -12.03
N MET A 117 4.82 7.93 -10.99
CA MET A 117 4.62 9.36 -10.79
C MET A 117 5.91 10.06 -11.21
N VAL A 118 5.89 10.70 -12.38
CA VAL A 118 7.07 11.25 -13.08
C VAL A 118 7.36 12.70 -12.67
N GLU A 119 6.31 13.47 -12.33
CA GLU A 119 6.41 14.85 -11.88
C GLU A 119 6.55 14.94 -10.36
N ALA A 120 5.94 14.00 -9.63
CA ALA A 120 5.87 14.04 -8.19
C ALA A 120 7.19 13.68 -7.50
N SER A 121 7.47 14.35 -6.39
CA SER A 121 8.58 14.00 -5.50
C SER A 121 8.08 13.31 -4.24
N CYS A 122 8.64 12.15 -3.91
CA CYS A 122 8.27 11.37 -2.74
C CYS A 122 9.45 11.09 -1.82
N ILE A 123 9.15 11.04 -0.52
CA ILE A 123 10.09 10.66 0.53
C ILE A 123 9.62 9.36 1.19
N PRO A 124 10.53 8.53 1.74
CA PRO A 124 10.13 7.39 2.54
C PRO A 124 9.21 7.80 3.67
N ALA A 125 8.11 7.07 3.88
CA ALA A 125 7.26 7.26 5.04
C ALA A 125 8.03 6.83 6.30
N PRO A 126 7.81 7.51 7.45
CA PRO A 126 8.42 7.12 8.70
C PRO A 126 8.00 5.69 9.06
N GLY A 127 8.98 4.84 9.41
CA GLY A 127 8.71 3.50 9.94
C GLY A 127 7.88 3.61 11.22
N ARG A 128 6.73 2.94 11.25
CA ARG A 128 5.85 2.88 12.41
C ARG A 128 6.35 1.87 13.45
#